data_AF-A5L1J5-F1
#
_entry.id   AF-A5L1J5-F1
#
_cell.length_a   1.000
_cell.length_b   1.000
_cell.length_c   1.000
_cell.angle_alpha   90.00
_cell.angle_beta   90.00
_cell.angle_gamma   90.00
#
_symmetry.space_group_name_H-M   'P 1'
#
loop_
_entity.id
_entity.type
_entity.pdbx_description
1 polymer ?
#
loop_
_entity_poly.entity_id
_entity_poly.type
_entity_poly.pdbx_seq_one_letter_code
_entity_poly.pdbx_strand_id
1 'polypeptide(L)'
;MFASITHSLRSKNNVLVNSTTLYMTVDGDYMATEHMDLVISEDNFEAVTVIKEAGLNNTLDIYTKGKFIRKSDGLFNVSLREERVDHGDIDFERDDDMLVYDRYVKARNKLSFFKSVQILEELPNQYMLIISNSPVKKMVAVKMEPLPIVDFYDYY
;
A
#
# COMPACT_ATOMS: atom_id res chain seq x y z
N MET A 1 14.67 -6.22 22.32
CA MET A 1 14.66 -5.43 21.07
C MET A 1 13.27 -5.42 20.41
N PHE A 2 12.60 -6.58 20.23
CA PHE A 2 11.21 -6.67 19.74
C PHE A 2 10.15 -5.91 20.57
N ALA A 3 10.34 -5.77 21.88
CA ALA A 3 9.45 -4.98 22.74
C ALA A 3 9.36 -3.50 22.32
N SER A 4 10.37 -2.97 21.64
CA SER A 4 10.44 -1.56 21.20
C SER A 4 9.52 -1.27 20.02
N ILE A 5 9.28 -2.22 19.12
CA ILE A 5 8.44 -2.04 17.92
C ILE A 5 6.96 -1.98 18.33
N THR A 6 6.53 -2.90 19.21
CA THR A 6 5.21 -2.79 19.84
C THR A 6 5.05 -1.53 20.67
N HIS A 7 6.14 -0.95 21.19
CA HIS A 7 6.10 0.31 21.93
C HIS A 7 6.14 1.55 21.02
N SER A 8 6.80 1.51 19.86
CA SER A 8 6.88 2.65 18.92
C SER A 8 5.65 2.74 18.01
N LEU A 9 5.09 1.59 17.60
CA LEU A 9 3.76 1.52 16.99
C LEU A 9 2.65 1.87 17.99
N ARG A 10 2.86 1.64 19.30
CA ARG A 10 1.95 2.13 20.36
C ARG A 10 2.15 3.59 20.75
N SER A 11 3.33 4.19 20.55
CA SER A 11 3.62 5.54 21.05
C SER A 11 3.30 6.64 20.05
N LYS A 12 3.03 6.29 18.79
CA LYS A 12 2.48 7.19 17.79
C LYS A 12 1.24 6.55 17.20
N ASN A 13 0.08 6.89 17.75
CA ASN A 13 -1.24 6.35 17.37
C ASN A 13 -1.63 6.61 15.91
N ASN A 14 -0.75 7.22 15.10
CA ASN A 14 -1.01 7.83 13.82
C ASN A 14 0.31 7.90 13.01
N VAL A 15 0.43 7.12 11.93
CA VAL A 15 1.64 7.00 11.10
C VAL A 15 1.28 7.15 9.62
N LEU A 16 2.07 7.92 8.89
CA LEU A 16 2.06 7.95 7.44
C LEU A 16 3.10 6.96 6.91
N VAL A 17 2.67 6.15 5.95
CA VAL A 17 3.51 5.18 5.25
C VAL A 17 3.43 5.47 3.77
N ASN A 18 4.59 5.65 3.13
CA ASN A 18 4.64 5.79 1.67
C ASN A 18 5.60 4.78 1.05
N SER A 19 5.30 4.41 -0.19
CA SER A 19 6.18 3.58 -1.01
C SER A 19 6.00 3.87 -2.49
N THR A 20 7.08 3.66 -3.25
CA THR A 20 7.04 3.63 -4.71
C THR A 20 7.65 2.33 -5.18
N THR A 21 6.93 1.60 -6.04
CA THR A 21 7.37 0.32 -6.63
C THR A 21 7.39 0.43 -8.14
N LEU A 22 8.49 0.04 -8.78
CA LEU A 22 8.56 -0.14 -10.23
C LEU A 22 8.35 -1.62 -10.57
N TYR A 23 7.37 -1.90 -11.42
CA TYR A 23 7.15 -3.18 -12.06
C TYR A 23 7.75 -3.15 -13.46
N MET A 24 8.53 -4.17 -13.81
CA MET A 24 9.11 -4.34 -15.14
C MET A 24 9.15 -5.83 -15.49
N THR A 25 8.78 -6.20 -16.71
CA THR A 25 9.00 -7.57 -17.22
C THR A 25 10.45 -7.80 -17.58
N VAL A 26 10.89 -9.06 -17.64
CA VAL A 26 12.30 -9.39 -17.88
C VAL A 26 12.77 -8.94 -19.28
N ASP A 27 11.87 -8.95 -20.26
CA ASP A 27 12.09 -8.44 -21.62
C ASP A 27 12.07 -6.90 -21.69
N GLY A 28 11.56 -6.21 -20.66
CA GLY A 28 11.42 -4.76 -20.61
C GLY A 28 10.23 -4.21 -21.41
N ASP A 29 9.43 -5.08 -22.01
CA ASP A 29 8.29 -4.68 -22.87
C ASP A 29 7.13 -4.08 -22.05
N TYR A 30 7.10 -4.36 -20.75
CA TYR A 30 6.12 -3.81 -19.83
C TYR A 30 6.79 -3.10 -18.66
N MET A 31 6.30 -1.90 -18.35
CA MET A 31 6.71 -1.12 -17.19
C MET A 31 5.50 -0.45 -16.54
N ALA A 32 5.46 -0.45 -15.21
CA ALA A 32 4.47 0.31 -14.45
C ALA A 32 5.05 0.82 -13.14
N THR A 33 4.59 1.98 -12.68
CA THR A 33 4.93 2.53 -11.37
C THR A 33 3.71 2.51 -10.47
N GLU A 34 3.88 1.99 -9.27
CA GLU A 34 2.90 2.04 -8.19
C GLU A 34 3.38 3.03 -7.12
N HIS A 35 2.53 3.99 -6.79
CA HIS A 35 2.68 4.86 -5.63
C HIS A 35 1.62 4.48 -4.61
N MET A 36 2.02 4.29 -3.35
CA MET A 36 1.11 3.98 -2.26
C MET A 36 1.34 4.95 -1.12
N ASP A 37 0.27 5.61 -0.69
CA ASP A 37 0.21 6.40 0.53
C ASP A 37 -0.81 5.78 1.48
N LEU A 38 -0.40 5.55 2.72
CA LEU A 38 -1.15 4.81 3.72
C LEU A 38 -1.10 5.57 5.03
N VAL A 39 -2.27 5.85 5.60
CA VAL A 39 -2.41 6.41 6.95
C VAL A 39 -2.86 5.28 7.87
N ILE A 40 -2.10 5.05 8.93
CA ILE A 40 -2.40 4.05 9.96
C ILE A 40 -2.77 4.79 11.23
N SER A 41 -3.95 4.48 11.77
CA SER A 41 -4.41 4.98 13.07
C SER A 41 -4.81 3.82 13.97
N GLU A 42 -4.05 3.63 15.05
CA GLU A 42 -4.10 2.42 15.88
C GLU A 42 -3.92 1.15 15.03
N ASP A 43 -4.98 0.35 14.90
CA ASP A 43 -5.02 -0.83 14.04
C ASP A 43 -5.71 -0.57 12.68
N ASN A 44 -6.38 0.58 12.51
CA ASN A 44 -7.12 0.90 11.29
C ASN A 44 -6.22 1.57 10.27
N PHE A 45 -6.60 1.50 9.01
CA PHE A 45 -5.89 2.22 7.96
C PHE A 45 -6.80 2.72 6.84
N GLU A 46 -6.31 3.75 6.17
CA GLU A 46 -6.80 4.21 4.88
C GLU A 46 -5.62 4.33 3.92
N ALA A 47 -5.76 3.83 2.69
CA ALA A 47 -4.70 3.86 1.69
C ALA A 47 -5.22 4.34 0.34
N VAL A 48 -4.40 5.11 -0.34
CA VAL A 48 -4.53 5.43 -1.76
C VAL A 48 -3.35 4.76 -2.47
N THR A 49 -3.64 4.01 -3.52
CA THR A 49 -2.64 3.40 -4.38
C THR A 49 -2.91 3.83 -5.82
N VAL A 50 -1.92 4.41 -6.46
CA VAL A 50 -1.99 4.86 -7.86
C VAL A 50 -1.02 4.03 -8.66
N ILE A 51 -1.52 3.35 -9.69
CA ILE A 51 -0.71 2.57 -10.62
C ILE A 51 -0.77 3.26 -11.98
N LYS A 52 0.41 3.55 -12.53
CA LYS A 52 0.58 4.15 -13.86
C LYS A 52 1.44 3.24 -14.72
N GLU A 53 0.90 2.78 -15.83
CA GLU A 53 1.65 2.01 -16.81
C GLU A 53 2.37 2.94 -17.79
N ALA A 54 3.58 2.55 -18.21
CA ALA A 54 4.35 3.31 -19.16
C ALA A 54 3.68 3.26 -20.55
N GLY A 55 3.56 4.41 -21.21
CA GLY A 55 2.92 4.51 -22.53
C GLY A 55 1.41 4.72 -22.48
N LEU A 56 0.77 4.58 -21.32
CA LEU A 56 -0.65 4.90 -21.12
C LEU A 56 -0.82 6.27 -20.45
N ASN A 57 -1.88 6.98 -20.86
CA ASN A 57 -2.24 8.27 -20.26
C ASN A 57 -3.13 8.13 -19.02
N ASN A 58 -3.68 6.94 -18.78
CA ASN A 58 -4.62 6.68 -17.70
C ASN A 58 -3.91 6.08 -16.48
N THR A 59 -4.49 6.28 -15.29
CA THR A 59 -4.04 5.67 -14.04
C THR A 59 -5.12 4.74 -13.50
N LEU A 60 -4.68 3.76 -12.72
CA LEU A 60 -5.55 2.94 -11.88
C LEU A 60 -5.41 3.43 -10.45
N ASP A 61 -6.47 4.05 -9.95
CA ASP A 61 -6.52 4.64 -8.62
C ASP A 61 -7.34 3.73 -7.71
N ILE A 62 -6.71 3.24 -6.65
CA ILE A 62 -7.29 2.26 -5.73
C ILE A 62 -7.34 2.91 -4.36
N TYR A 63 -8.55 3.02 -3.82
CA TYR A 63 -8.79 3.44 -2.46
C TYR A 63 -9.15 2.24 -1.60
N THR A 64 -8.49 2.10 -0.45
CA THR A 64 -8.79 1.03 0.50
C THR A 64 -8.92 1.54 1.92
N LYS A 65 -9.86 0.98 2.67
CA LYS A 65 -9.92 1.11 4.13
C LYS A 65 -9.98 -0.25 4.77
N GLY A 66 -9.36 -0.36 5.94
CA GLY A 66 -9.40 -1.61 6.65
C GLY A 66 -8.77 -1.58 8.03
N LYS A 67 -8.40 -2.76 8.48
CA LYS A 67 -7.76 -3.01 9.77
C LYS A 67 -6.62 -4.00 9.61
N PHE A 68 -5.48 -3.72 10.25
CA PHE A 68 -4.41 -4.68 10.50
C PHE A 68 -4.79 -5.56 11.70
N ILE A 69 -4.68 -6.88 11.53
CA ILE A 69 -4.96 -7.88 12.56
C ILE A 69 -3.66 -8.60 12.86
N ARG A 70 -3.06 -8.32 14.01
CA ARG A 70 -1.82 -8.97 14.44
C ARG A 70 -2.04 -10.48 14.59
N LYS A 71 -1.16 -11.28 13.97
CA LYS A 71 -1.14 -12.75 14.11
C LYS A 71 0.00 -13.22 15.00
N SER A 72 1.19 -12.69 14.77
CA SER A 72 2.37 -12.92 15.59
C SER A 72 3.24 -11.68 15.59
N ASP A 73 4.42 -11.74 16.19
CA ASP A 73 5.33 -10.61 16.16
C ASP A 73 5.76 -10.27 14.73
N GLY A 74 5.64 -8.99 14.35
CA GLY A 74 5.91 -8.51 12.99
C GLY A 74 4.97 -9.00 11.88
N LEU A 75 3.99 -9.88 12.15
CA LEU A 75 3.10 -10.46 11.13
C LEU A 75 1.65 -10.00 11.33
N PHE A 76 1.08 -9.42 10.28
CA PHE A 76 -0.26 -8.86 10.28
C PHE A 76 -1.06 -9.40 9.10
N ASN A 77 -2.31 -9.77 9.36
CA ASN A 77 -3.30 -9.94 8.32
C ASN A 77 -3.97 -8.59 8.05
N VAL A 78 -4.46 -8.40 6.82
CA VAL A 78 -5.18 -7.18 6.46
C VAL A 78 -6.64 -7.53 6.19
N SER A 79 -7.56 -6.86 6.87
CA SER A 79 -9.00 -6.99 6.66
C SER A 79 -9.51 -5.71 6.01
N LEU A 80 -9.96 -5.79 4.76
CA LEU A 80 -10.61 -4.66 4.09
C LEU A 80 -12.05 -4.52 4.56
N ARG A 81 -12.45 -3.27 4.77
CA ARG A 81 -13.85 -2.86 4.97
C ARG A 81 -14.40 -2.17 3.74
N GLU A 82 -13.53 -1.49 2.99
CA GLU A 82 -13.88 -0.75 1.78
C GLU A 82 -12.75 -0.85 0.77
N GLU A 83 -13.12 -1.04 -0.49
CA GLU A 83 -12.23 -0.97 -1.64
C GLU A 83 -13.01 -0.29 -2.77
N ARG A 84 -12.46 0.81 -3.29
CA ARG A 84 -12.97 1.50 -4.48
C ARG A 84 -11.86 1.57 -5.50
N VAL A 85 -12.25 1.40 -6.75
CA VAL A 85 -11.33 1.38 -7.88
C VAL A 85 -11.87 2.38 -8.87
N ASP A 86 -11.06 3.38 -9.15
CA ASP A 86 -11.27 4.29 -10.25
C ASP A 86 -10.22 3.97 -11.32
N HIS A 87 -10.68 3.87 -12.54
CA HIS A 87 -9.86 3.56 -13.70
C HIS A 87 -9.97 4.67 -14.76
N GLY A 88 -10.60 5.81 -14.44
CA GLY A 88 -10.86 6.87 -15.41
C GLY A 88 -11.58 6.36 -16.68
N ASP A 89 -11.29 7.00 -17.81
CA ASP A 89 -11.83 6.66 -19.15
C ASP A 89 -11.06 5.50 -19.83
N ILE A 90 -10.56 4.51 -19.07
CA ILE A 90 -9.96 3.31 -19.69
C ILE A 90 -11.09 2.50 -20.36
N ASP A 91 -11.03 2.40 -21.69
CA ASP A 91 -11.92 1.55 -22.50
C ASP A 91 -11.38 0.11 -22.50
N PHE A 92 -11.78 -0.66 -21.49
CA PHE A 92 -11.38 -2.07 -21.31
C PHE A 92 -11.84 -3.01 -22.44
N GLU A 93 -12.68 -2.56 -23.37
CA GLU A 93 -13.07 -3.37 -24.54
C GLU A 93 -12.07 -3.24 -25.70
N ARG A 94 -11.11 -2.32 -25.62
CA ARG A 94 -10.10 -2.07 -26.68
C ARG A 94 -8.65 -2.16 -26.23
N ASP A 95 -8.37 -1.89 -24.95
CA ASP A 95 -7.01 -1.88 -24.39
C ASP A 95 -6.70 -3.21 -23.67
N ASP A 96 -6.40 -4.26 -24.45
CA ASP A 96 -6.05 -5.62 -23.98
C ASP A 96 -4.73 -5.72 -23.17
N ASP A 97 -3.99 -4.61 -22.99
CA ASP A 97 -2.56 -4.66 -22.63
C ASP A 97 -2.22 -4.23 -21.19
N MET A 98 -3.20 -3.99 -20.31
CA MET A 98 -2.88 -3.63 -18.92
C MET A 98 -2.56 -4.84 -18.04
N LEU A 99 -1.37 -5.41 -18.17
CA LEU A 99 -0.91 -6.60 -17.42
C LEU A 99 -1.06 -6.49 -15.89
N VAL A 100 -0.86 -5.30 -15.29
CA VAL A 100 -1.06 -5.12 -13.84
C VAL A 100 -2.53 -4.92 -13.50
N TYR A 101 -3.34 -4.27 -14.33
CA TYR A 101 -4.78 -4.24 -14.17
C TYR A 101 -5.38 -5.66 -14.25
N ASP A 102 -4.91 -6.45 -15.20
CA ASP A 102 -5.42 -7.78 -15.44
C ASP A 102 -5.03 -8.74 -14.29
N ARG A 103 -3.80 -8.57 -13.76
CA ARG A 103 -3.39 -9.17 -12.48
C ARG A 103 -4.18 -8.63 -11.28
N TYR A 104 -4.54 -7.34 -11.27
CA TYR A 104 -5.35 -6.69 -10.25
C TYR A 104 -6.78 -7.24 -10.23
N VAL A 105 -7.47 -7.31 -11.37
CA VAL A 105 -8.80 -7.90 -11.55
C VAL A 105 -8.78 -9.40 -11.20
N LYS A 106 -7.76 -10.14 -11.66
CA LYS A 106 -7.58 -11.55 -11.27
C LYS A 106 -7.32 -11.73 -9.77
N ALA A 107 -6.62 -10.80 -9.11
CA ALA A 107 -6.41 -10.80 -7.66
C ALA A 107 -7.69 -10.40 -6.90
N ARG A 108 -8.46 -9.44 -7.41
CA ARG A 108 -9.74 -8.97 -6.89
C ARG A 108 -10.79 -10.08 -6.86
N ASN A 109 -10.84 -10.91 -7.92
CA ASN A 109 -11.67 -12.11 -7.98
C ASN A 109 -11.31 -13.17 -6.91
N LYS A 110 -10.25 -12.96 -6.11
CA LYS A 110 -9.78 -13.86 -5.03
C LYS A 110 -9.62 -13.19 -3.66
N LEU A 111 -10.38 -12.12 -3.37
CA LEU A 111 -10.44 -11.39 -2.09
C LEU A 111 -9.18 -10.55 -1.75
N SER A 112 -9.36 -9.22 -1.66
CA SER A 112 -8.48 -8.17 -1.08
C SER A 112 -7.11 -7.91 -1.72
N PHE A 113 -6.84 -6.64 -2.07
CA PHE A 113 -5.52 -6.12 -2.50
C PHE A 113 -4.44 -6.13 -1.41
N PHE A 114 -4.78 -6.45 -0.16
CA PHE A 114 -3.80 -6.75 0.90
C PHE A 114 -4.25 -7.98 1.68
N LYS A 115 -3.43 -9.04 1.71
CA LYS A 115 -3.74 -10.26 2.48
C LYS A 115 -2.99 -10.31 3.80
N SER A 116 -1.70 -9.96 3.74
CA SER A 116 -0.82 -9.95 4.90
C SER A 116 0.38 -9.04 4.66
N VAL A 117 0.89 -8.48 5.74
CA VAL A 117 2.15 -7.71 5.78
C VAL A 117 3.05 -8.32 6.86
N GLN A 118 4.31 -8.53 6.51
CA GLN A 118 5.35 -8.95 7.47
C GLN A 118 6.42 -7.88 7.55
N ILE A 119 6.70 -7.40 8.76
CA ILE A 119 7.82 -6.50 9.05
C ILE A 119 9.06 -7.37 9.29
N LEU A 120 10.14 -7.11 8.54
CA LEU A 120 11.39 -7.86 8.65
C LEU A 120 12.41 -7.14 9.53
N GLU A 121 12.66 -5.87 9.22
CA GLU A 121 13.69 -5.07 9.89
C GLU A 121 13.40 -3.57 9.82
N GLU A 122 13.92 -2.85 10.82
CA GLU A 122 14.02 -1.40 10.78
C GLU A 122 15.29 -0.99 10.04
N LEU A 123 15.15 -0.04 9.12
CA LEU A 123 16.24 0.52 8.34
C LEU A 123 16.53 1.96 8.82
N PRO A 124 17.75 2.47 8.55
CA PRO A 124 18.09 3.87 8.84
C PRO A 124 17.09 4.85 8.19
N ASN A 125 17.01 6.07 8.73
CA ASN A 125 16.17 7.15 8.19
C ASN A 125 14.66 6.84 8.17
N GLN A 126 14.19 6.13 9.20
CA GLN A 126 12.76 5.83 9.41
C GLN A 126 12.15 4.94 8.32
N TYR A 127 12.96 4.11 7.67
CA TYR A 127 12.46 3.10 6.75
C TYR A 127 12.18 1.78 7.49
N MET A 128 11.24 1.01 6.97
CA MET A 128 11.00 -0.37 7.38
C MET A 128 11.01 -1.27 6.16
N LEU A 129 11.68 -2.42 6.26
CA LEU A 129 11.60 -3.45 5.24
C LEU A 129 10.41 -4.35 5.52
N ILE A 130 9.48 -4.44 4.57
CA ILE A 130 8.29 -5.25 4.69
C ILE A 130 8.17 -6.24 3.53
N ILE A 131 7.49 -7.36 3.78
CA ILE A 131 6.95 -8.24 2.74
C ILE A 131 5.43 -8.01 2.67
N SER A 132 4.95 -7.59 1.51
CA SER A 132 3.53 -7.60 1.16
C SER A 132 3.25 -8.73 0.18
N ASN A 133 2.09 -9.38 0.31
CA ASN A 133 1.70 -10.50 -0.54
C ASN A 133 0.69 -10.11 -1.64
N SER A 134 0.48 -8.82 -1.91
CA SER A 134 -0.49 -8.37 -2.90
C SER A 134 -0.16 -6.95 -3.42
N PRO A 135 -0.48 -6.62 -4.69
CA PRO A 135 -1.08 -7.50 -5.73
C PRO A 135 -0.13 -8.60 -6.21
N VAL A 136 1.16 -8.40 -6.00
CA VAL A 136 2.24 -9.37 -6.20
C VAL A 136 3.01 -9.48 -4.89
N LYS A 137 3.49 -10.67 -4.56
CA LYS A 137 4.39 -10.85 -3.43
C LYS A 137 5.68 -10.06 -3.67
N LYS A 138 5.95 -9.07 -2.83
CA LYS A 138 7.10 -8.18 -2.94
C LYS A 138 7.70 -7.86 -1.57
N MET A 139 9.00 -7.64 -1.57
CA MET A 139 9.72 -7.05 -0.46
C MET A 139 10.00 -5.59 -0.82
N VAL A 140 9.58 -4.65 0.04
CA VAL A 140 9.65 -3.22 -0.23
C VAL A 140 10.08 -2.47 1.03
N ALA A 141 10.91 -1.45 0.85
CA ALA A 141 11.22 -0.50 1.90
C ALA A 141 10.12 0.58 1.92
N VAL A 142 9.50 0.78 3.07
CA VAL A 142 8.46 1.80 3.27
C VAL A 142 8.98 2.87 4.21
N LYS A 143 8.72 4.14 3.91
CA LYS A 143 9.07 5.24 4.80
C LYS A 143 7.97 5.41 5.84
N MET A 144 8.34 5.46 7.11
CA MET A 144 7.42 5.58 8.25
C MET A 144 7.57 6.96 8.87
N GLU A 145 6.60 7.84 8.68
CA GLU A 145 6.61 9.20 9.21
C GLU A 145 5.52 9.40 10.26
N PRO A 146 5.78 10.14 11.35
CA PRO A 146 4.68 10.57 12.22
C PRO A 146 3.69 11.40 11.39
N LEU A 147 2.37 11.22 11.62
CA LEU A 147 1.42 12.18 11.05
C LEU A 147 1.77 13.60 11.55
N PRO A 148 1.74 14.61 10.67
CA PRO A 148 1.92 15.99 11.10
C PRO A 148 0.90 16.31 12.18
N ILE A 149 1.37 16.81 13.32
CA ILE A 149 0.49 17.37 14.35
C ILE A 149 -0.11 18.63 13.71
N VAL A 150 -1.35 18.54 13.25
CA VAL A 150 -2.12 19.73 12.93
C VAL A 150 -2.52 20.31 14.28
N ASP A 151 -1.69 21.20 14.82
CA ASP A 151 -2.11 22.09 15.89
C ASP A 151 -3.23 22.97 15.31
N PHE A 152 -4.48 22.59 15.57
CA PHE A 152 -5.60 23.51 15.43
C PHE A 152 -5.49 24.55 16.55
N TYR A 153 -4.53 25.47 16.45
CA TYR A 153 -4.57 26.71 17.20
C TYR A 153 -5.62 27.61 16.56
N ASP A 154 -6.76 27.70 17.24
CA ASP A 154 -7.59 28.90 17.42
C ASP A 154 -7.75 29.83 16.20
N TYR A 155 -8.75 29.54 15.37
CA TYR A 155 -9.51 30.62 14.74
C TYR A 155 -10.65 31.01 15.69
N TYR A 156 -10.33 31.88 16.65
CA TYR A 156 -11.31 32.76 17.30
C TYR A 156 -11.38 34.08 16.53
#